data_AF-A0A9Q3Z870-F1
#
_entry.id   AF-A0A9Q3Z870-F1
#
_cell.length_a   1.000
_cell.length_b   1.000
_cell.length_c   1.000
_cell.angle_alpha   90.00
_cell.angle_beta   90.00
_cell.angle_gamma   90.00
#
_symmetry.space_group_name_H-M   'P 1'
#
loop_
_entity.id
_entity.type
_entity.pdbx_description
1 polymer ?
#
loop_
_entity_poly.entity_id
_entity_poly.type
_entity_poly.pdbx_seq_one_letter_code
_entity_poly.pdbx_strand_id
1 'polypeptide(L)'
;MRALEDIKNQVRSLTSRRYAEEAVAAYGAGAYRAALISIWIAVAADIIDKIRLLADEGGRAAQLRDELDGAIKGNHVAALQTFERNLVTRAHKDLKLIGAREAEELPVVR
;
A
#
# COMPACT_ATOMS: atom_id res chain seq x y z
N MET A 1 -6.57 24.33 -0.29
CA MET A 1 -5.99 23.25 0.54
C MET A 1 -7.17 22.45 1.09
N ARG A 2 -7.33 21.16 0.76
CA ARG A 2 -8.42 20.33 1.32
C ARG A 2 -8.03 19.87 2.73
N ALA A 3 -9.00 19.76 3.64
CA ALA A 3 -8.73 19.22 4.96
C ALA A 3 -8.37 17.73 4.84
N LEU A 4 -7.51 17.24 5.73
CA LEU A 4 -7.11 15.83 5.75
C LEU A 4 -8.33 14.89 5.89
N GLU A 5 -9.35 15.35 6.64
CA GLU A 5 -10.65 14.71 6.80
C GLU A 5 -11.43 14.52 5.49
N ASP A 6 -11.23 15.39 4.50
CA ASP A 6 -11.91 15.30 3.21
C ASP A 6 -11.16 14.37 2.23
N ILE A 7 -9.85 14.22 2.41
CA ILE A 7 -9.00 13.42 1.52
C ILE A 7 -9.26 11.93 1.72
N LYS A 8 -9.48 11.47 2.97
CA LYS A 8 -9.79 10.06 3.25
C LYS A 8 -11.06 9.56 2.53
N ASN A 9 -12.02 10.45 2.27
CA ASN A 9 -13.26 10.10 1.57
C ASN A 9 -13.05 9.79 0.08
N GLN A 10 -11.89 10.12 -0.48
CA GLN A 10 -11.53 9.79 -1.87
C GLN A 10 -10.95 8.37 -2.00
N VAL A 11 -10.63 7.71 -0.88
CA VAL A 11 -10.17 6.32 -0.88
C VAL A 11 -11.35 5.39 -1.16
N ARG A 12 -11.32 4.74 -2.33
CA ARG A 12 -12.42 3.88 -2.79
C ARG A 12 -12.49 2.55 -2.05
N SER A 13 -11.34 1.95 -1.71
CA SER A 13 -11.30 0.71 -0.93
C SER A 13 -11.73 0.99 0.50
N LEU A 14 -12.77 0.31 0.97
CA LEU A 14 -13.25 0.44 2.36
C LEU A 14 -12.17 0.00 3.37
N THR A 15 -11.41 -1.04 3.03
CA THR A 15 -10.31 -1.55 3.84
C THR A 15 -9.20 -0.50 3.96
N SER A 16 -8.73 0.03 2.83
CA SER A 16 -7.69 1.07 2.80
C SER A 16 -8.16 2.35 3.50
N ARG A 17 -9.43 2.71 3.34
CA ARG A 17 -10.02 3.91 3.97
C ARG A 17 -10.01 3.80 5.49
N ARG A 18 -10.28 2.62 6.06
CA ARG A 18 -10.25 2.42 7.51
C ARG A 18 -8.86 2.70 8.09
N TYR A 19 -7.79 2.21 7.44
CA TYR A 19 -6.42 2.50 7.87
C TYR A 19 -6.05 3.99 7.68
N ALA A 20 -6.54 4.63 6.63
CA ALA A 20 -6.38 6.07 6.47
C ALA A 20 -7.09 6.86 7.58
N GLU A 21 -8.32 6.49 7.96
CA GLU A 21 -9.05 7.09 9.08
C GLU A 21 -8.29 6.97 10.41
N GLU A 22 -7.70 5.80 10.69
CA GLU A 22 -6.84 5.59 11.86
C GLU A 22 -5.61 6.52 11.83
N ALA A 23 -4.98 6.69 10.66
CA ALA A 23 -3.84 7.57 10.51
C ALA A 23 -4.21 9.04 10.78
N VAL A 24 -5.36 9.49 10.27
CA VAL A 24 -5.87 10.84 10.50
C VAL A 24 -6.19 11.07 11.97
N ALA A 25 -6.86 10.12 12.63
CA ALA A 25 -7.17 10.20 14.05
C ALA A 25 -5.89 10.26 14.91
N ALA A 26 -4.89 9.41 14.61
CA ALA A 26 -3.61 9.42 15.30
C ALA A 26 -2.85 10.74 15.09
N TYR A 27 -2.91 11.32 13.89
CA TYR A 27 -2.31 12.63 13.61
C TYR A 27 -2.97 13.74 14.43
N GLY A 28 -4.31 13.79 14.46
CA GLY A 28 -5.07 14.76 15.23
C GLY A 28 -4.85 14.65 16.75
N ALA A 29 -4.55 13.44 17.24
CA ALA A 29 -4.22 13.19 18.65
C ALA A 29 -2.75 13.48 19.01
N GLY A 30 -1.92 13.94 18.07
CA GLY A 30 -0.48 14.18 18.29
C GLY A 30 0.38 12.90 18.30
N ALA A 31 -0.19 11.73 17.98
CA ALA A 31 0.50 10.45 17.92
C ALA A 31 1.14 10.23 16.54
N TYR A 32 2.08 11.09 16.16
CA TYR A 32 2.63 11.15 14.79
C TYR A 32 3.28 9.85 14.31
N ARG A 33 3.94 9.11 15.21
CA ARG A 33 4.52 7.80 14.86
C ARG A 33 3.46 6.79 14.45
N ALA A 34 2.36 6.72 15.20
CA ALA A 34 1.24 5.86 14.86
C ALA A 34 0.58 6.31 13.55
N ALA A 35 0.42 7.63 13.35
CA ALA A 35 -0.11 8.18 12.12
C ALA A 35 0.71 7.76 10.88
N LEU A 36 2.04 7.85 10.95
CA LEU A 36 2.94 7.44 9.86
C LEU A 36 2.86 5.94 9.56
N ILE A 37 2.78 5.10 10.60
CA ILE A 37 2.67 3.65 10.42
C ILE A 37 1.31 3.29 9.81
N SER A 38 0.22 3.85 10.35
CA SER A 38 -1.14 3.58 9.86
C SER A 38 -1.31 4.03 8.41
N ILE A 39 -0.76 5.18 8.00
CA ILE A 39 -0.87 5.62 6.61
C ILE A 39 -0.05 4.74 5.67
N TRP A 40 1.11 4.24 6.11
CA TRP A 40 1.88 3.27 5.33
C TRP A 40 1.13 1.95 5.15
N ILE A 41 0.50 1.43 6.21
CA ILE A 41 -0.35 0.24 6.14
C ILE A 41 -1.50 0.46 5.15
N ALA A 42 -2.13 1.63 5.17
CA ALA A 42 -3.19 1.97 4.23
C ALA A 42 -2.71 1.90 2.77
N VAL A 43 -1.55 2.49 2.46
CA VAL A 43 -0.94 2.47 1.11
C VAL A 43 -0.57 1.06 0.69
N ALA A 44 0.09 0.30 1.57
CA ALA A 44 0.55 -1.05 1.27
C ALA A 44 -0.64 -1.98 1.00
N ALA A 45 -1.67 -1.93 1.85
CA ALA A 45 -2.90 -2.69 1.67
C ALA A 45 -3.61 -2.33 0.36
N ASP A 46 -3.71 -1.04 0.03
CA ASP A 46 -4.36 -0.59 -1.20
C ASP A 46 -3.65 -1.09 -2.46
N ILE A 47 -2.31 -1.06 -2.48
CA ILE A 47 -1.51 -1.58 -3.60
C ILE A 47 -1.69 -3.11 -3.70
N ILE A 48 -1.69 -3.83 -2.58
CA ILE A 48 -1.88 -5.30 -2.56
C ILE A 48 -3.28 -5.67 -3.06
N ASP A 49 -4.32 -4.94 -2.64
CA ASP A 49 -5.69 -5.15 -3.12
C ASP A 49 -5.77 -4.92 -4.64
N LYS A 50 -5.11 -3.87 -5.15
CA LYS A 50 -5.03 -3.62 -6.60
C LYS A 50 -4.24 -4.68 -7.35
N ILE A 51 -3.16 -5.21 -6.78
CA ILE A 51 -2.44 -6.37 -7.35
C ILE A 51 -3.38 -7.55 -7.48
N ARG A 52 -4.15 -7.87 -6.42
CA ARG A 52 -5.09 -8.98 -6.42
C ARG A 52 -6.22 -8.79 -7.43
N LEU A 53 -6.78 -7.58 -7.52
CA LEU A 53 -7.80 -7.24 -8.51
C LEU A 53 -7.28 -7.42 -9.95
N LEU A 54 -6.09 -6.89 -10.25
CA LEU A 54 -5.48 -7.02 -11.58
C LEU A 54 -5.01 -8.45 -11.88
N ALA A 55 -4.72 -9.24 -10.86
CA ALA A 55 -4.28 -10.63 -11.01
C ALA A 55 -5.38 -11.53 -11.59
N ASP A 56 -6.65 -11.14 -11.48
CA ASP A 56 -7.78 -11.83 -12.12
C ASP A 56 -7.74 -11.70 -13.65
N GLU A 57 -7.14 -10.63 -14.17
CA GLU A 57 -6.87 -10.41 -15.60
C GLU A 57 -5.57 -11.10 -16.08
N GLY A 58 -4.77 -11.63 -15.14
CA GLY A 58 -3.53 -12.36 -15.42
C GLY A 58 -2.27 -11.48 -15.47
N GLY A 59 -1.33 -11.87 -16.32
CA GLY A 59 -0.10 -11.11 -16.59
C GLY A 59 0.82 -10.92 -15.36
N ARG A 60 1.44 -9.74 -15.29
CA ARG A 60 2.42 -9.43 -14.24
C ARG A 60 1.80 -9.37 -12.84
N ALA A 61 0.55 -8.91 -12.73
CA ALA A 61 -0.16 -8.86 -11.46
C ALA A 61 -0.39 -10.26 -10.87
N ALA A 62 -0.73 -11.25 -11.70
CA ALA A 62 -0.87 -12.65 -11.26
C ALA A 62 0.43 -13.22 -10.69
N GLN A 63 1.56 -12.96 -11.35
CA GLN A 63 2.88 -13.38 -10.84
C GLN A 63 3.20 -12.77 -9.47
N LEU A 64 2.88 -11.47 -9.29
CA LEU A 64 3.10 -10.77 -8.02
C LEU A 64 2.21 -11.30 -6.90
N ARG A 65 0.94 -11.59 -7.20
CA ARG A 65 0.02 -12.25 -6.27
C ARG A 65 0.56 -13.62 -5.85
N ASP A 66 0.98 -14.44 -6.81
CA ASP A 66 1.45 -15.80 -6.54
C ASP A 66 2.77 -15.81 -5.76
N GLU A 67 3.68 -14.86 -6.05
CA GLU A 67 4.90 -14.60 -5.25
C GLU A 67 4.55 -14.27 -3.79
N LEU A 68 3.59 -13.36 -3.59
CA LEU A 68 3.15 -12.95 -2.25
C LEU A 68 2.47 -14.10 -1.50
N ASP A 69 1.50 -14.76 -2.12
CA ASP A 69 0.74 -15.84 -1.49
C ASP A 69 1.63 -17.06 -1.20
N GLY A 70 2.61 -17.35 -2.07
CA GLY A 70 3.63 -18.36 -1.85
C GLY A 70 4.51 -18.03 -0.63
N ALA A 71 4.98 -16.79 -0.53
CA ALA A 71 5.77 -16.32 0.60
C ALA A 71 4.99 -16.37 1.93
N ILE A 72 3.68 -16.02 1.90
CA ILE A 72 2.79 -16.12 3.06
C ILE A 72 2.62 -17.59 3.48
N LYS A 73 2.26 -18.48 2.55
CA LYS A 73 2.02 -19.91 2.85
C LYS A 73 3.26 -20.60 3.41
N GLY A 74 4.44 -20.29 2.90
CA GLY A 74 5.70 -20.84 3.40
C GLY A 74 6.29 -20.08 4.59
N ASN A 75 5.62 -19.04 5.09
CA ASN A 75 6.10 -18.19 6.19
C ASN A 75 7.51 -17.62 5.95
N HIS A 76 7.82 -17.26 4.69
CA HIS A 76 9.13 -16.77 4.28
C HIS A 76 9.29 -15.29 4.61
N VAL A 77 9.57 -14.97 5.88
CA VAL A 77 9.67 -13.59 6.39
C VAL A 77 10.59 -12.71 5.54
N ALA A 78 11.77 -13.21 5.15
CA ALA A 78 12.70 -12.45 4.32
C ALA A 78 12.14 -12.11 2.92
N ALA A 79 11.35 -13.02 2.34
CA ALA A 79 10.68 -12.78 1.06
C ALA A 79 9.57 -11.74 1.22
N LEU A 80 8.77 -11.82 2.29
CA LEU A 80 7.72 -10.85 2.59
C LEU A 80 8.28 -9.44 2.82
N GLN A 81 9.36 -9.32 3.60
CA GLN A 81 10.04 -8.03 3.78
C GLN A 81 10.64 -7.49 2.47
N THR A 82 11.15 -8.38 1.60
CA THR A 82 11.66 -7.98 0.29
C THR A 82 10.54 -7.53 -0.63
N PHE A 83 9.38 -8.19 -0.57
CA PHE A 83 8.18 -7.80 -1.30
C PHE A 83 7.71 -6.41 -0.85
N GLU A 84 7.58 -6.19 0.46
CA GLU A 84 7.19 -4.90 1.05
C GLU A 84 8.14 -3.77 0.60
N ARG A 85 9.46 -3.96 0.76
CA ARG A 85 10.47 -2.96 0.35
C ARG A 85 10.37 -2.55 -1.11
N ASN A 86 9.96 -3.48 -1.98
CA ASN A 86 9.85 -3.23 -3.42
C ASN A 86 8.44 -2.86 -3.87
N LEU A 87 7.46 -2.77 -2.97
CA LEU A 87 6.05 -2.64 -3.30
C LEU A 87 5.74 -1.42 -4.16
N VAL A 88 6.20 -0.23 -3.75
CA VAL A 88 6.02 1.03 -4.49
C VAL A 88 6.71 0.98 -5.86
N THR A 89 7.90 0.40 -5.91
CA THR A 89 8.64 0.26 -7.18
C THR A 89 7.91 -0.67 -8.15
N ARG A 90 7.37 -1.79 -7.67
CA ARG A 90 6.57 -2.72 -8.48
C ARG A 90 5.25 -2.08 -8.91
N ALA A 91 4.56 -1.36 -8.02
CA ALA A 91 3.35 -0.61 -8.36
C ALA A 91 3.58 0.39 -9.50
N HIS A 92 4.70 1.11 -9.49
CA HIS A 92 5.07 2.05 -10.55
C HIS A 92 5.59 1.37 -11.82
N LYS A 93 6.61 0.50 -11.72
CA LYS A 93 7.31 -0.04 -12.88
C LYS A 93 6.53 -1.14 -13.58
N ASP A 94 5.99 -2.08 -12.80
CA ASP A 94 5.39 -3.31 -13.30
C ASP A 94 3.91 -3.12 -13.64
N LEU A 95 3.18 -2.37 -12.81
CA LEU A 95 1.72 -2.26 -12.91
C LEU A 95 1.21 -0.88 -13.33
N LYS A 96 2.08 0.13 -13.40
CA LYS A 96 1.71 1.52 -13.77
C LYS A 96 0.55 2.10 -12.93
N LEU A 97 0.41 1.65 -11.68
CA LEU A 97 -0.67 2.08 -10.76
C LEU A 97 -0.49 3.52 -10.28
N ILE A 98 0.76 3.99 -10.24
CA ILE A 98 1.15 5.31 -9.78
C ILE A 98 2.15 5.93 -10.77
N GLY A 99 2.14 7.25 -10.87
CA GLY A 99 3.05 8.03 -11.70
C GLY A 99 4.47 8.09 -11.14
N ALA A 100 5.41 8.60 -11.95
CA ALA A 100 6.82 8.71 -11.57
C ALA A 100 7.03 9.63 -10.35
N ARG A 101 6.31 10.74 -10.30
CA ARG A 101 6.37 11.70 -9.18
C ARG A 101 5.87 11.07 -7.87
N GLU A 102 4.75 10.37 -7.91
CA GLU A 102 4.19 9.69 -6.73
C GLU A 102 5.14 8.60 -6.20
N ALA A 103 5.83 7.89 -7.11
CA ALA A 103 6.82 6.89 -6.74
C ALA A 103 8.08 7.48 -6.07
N GLU A 104 8.42 8.74 -6.36
CA GLU A 104 9.52 9.46 -5.71
C GLU A 104 9.11 10.04 -4.34
N GLU A 105 7.89 10.55 -4.23
CA GLU A 105 7.36 11.17 -3.01
C GLU A 105 6.96 10.13 -1.94
N LEU A 106 6.58 8.91 -2.34
CA LEU A 106 6.28 7.83 -1.39
C LEU A 106 7.58 7.23 -0.83
N PRO A 107 7.87 7.42 0.47
CA PRO A 107 9.11 6.94 1.05
C PRO A 107 9.12 5.40 1.05
N VAL A 108 10.23 4.82 0.59
CA VAL A 108 10.54 3.43 0.92
C VAL A 108 10.91 3.42 2.40
N VAL A 109 10.02 2.90 3.25
CA VAL A 109 10.31 2.68 4.67
C VAL A 109 11.50 1.71 4.73
N ARG A 110 12.65 2.20 5.20
CA ARG A 110 13.89 1.42 5.37
C ARG A 110 13.88 0.65 6.67
#